data_AF-A0A7V9BN82-F1
#
_entry.id   AF-A0A7V9BN82-F1
#
_cell.length_a   1.000
_cell.length_b   1.000
_cell.length_c   1.000
_cell.angle_alpha   90.00
_cell.angle_beta   90.00
_cell.angle_gamma   90.00
#
_symmetry.space_group_name_H-M   'P 1'
#
loop_
_entity.id
_entity.type
_entity.pdbx_description
1 polymer ?
#
loop_
_entity_poly.entity_id
_entity_poly.type
_entity_poly.pdbx_seq_one_letter_code
_entity_poly.pdbx_strand_id
1 'polypeptide(L)'
;MENHFGFAVVQPKNGTVTIPAQLRRQFGLDKPGAQVEIVVRDGEIVLVPHLAVRIDQAWFWTPEWQEKEHEADADLAAGRRSDFASGSELLEHLEQLADQG
;
A
#
# COMPACT_ATOMS: atom_id res chain seq x y z
N MET A 1 7.00 25.85 17.73
CA MET A 1 6.09 26.95 17.37
C MET A 1 4.79 26.30 16.92
N GLU A 2 3.67 26.70 17.51
CA GLU A 2 2.36 26.27 17.07
C GLU A 2 1.99 27.00 15.78
N ASN A 3 1.49 26.26 14.79
CA ASN A 3 1.23 26.81 13.45
C ASN A 3 -0.25 26.64 13.14
N HIS A 4 -1.01 27.74 13.21
CA HIS A 4 -2.44 27.73 12.93
C HIS A 4 -2.66 27.87 11.41
N PHE A 5 -3.30 26.85 10.81
CA PHE A 5 -3.60 26.87 9.38
C PHE A 5 -4.86 27.66 9.02
N GLY A 6 -5.82 27.75 9.96
CA GLY A 6 -7.10 28.43 9.78
C GLY A 6 -8.24 27.67 10.43
N PHE A 7 -9.47 28.04 10.08
CA PHE A 7 -10.68 27.38 10.58
C PHE A 7 -11.23 26.41 9.54
N ALA A 8 -11.76 25.27 10.01
CA ALA A 8 -12.51 24.33 9.19
C ALA A 8 -13.95 24.22 9.74
N VAL A 9 -14.92 24.09 8.84
CA VAL A 9 -16.33 23.90 9.22
C VAL A 9 -16.61 22.41 9.37
N VAL A 10 -17.28 22.05 10.46
CA VAL A 10 -17.83 20.71 10.67
C VAL A 10 -19.18 20.63 9.95
N GLN A 11 -19.32 19.72 9.00
CA GLN A 11 -20.58 19.55 8.26
C GLN A 11 -21.66 18.95 9.18
N PRO A 12 -22.81 19.62 9.39
CA PRO A 12 -23.79 19.20 10.40
C PRO A 12 -24.41 17.82 10.18
N LYS A 13 -24.48 17.36 8.92
CA LYS A 13 -25.16 16.11 8.56
C LYS A 13 -24.43 14.86 9.07
N ASN A 14 -23.10 14.88 9.05
CA ASN A 14 -22.28 13.69 9.26
C ASN A 14 -20.98 13.98 10.04
N GLY A 15 -20.78 15.22 10.51
CA GLY A 15 -19.59 15.60 11.25
C GLY A 15 -18.31 15.68 10.42
N THR A 16 -18.39 15.67 9.08
CA THR A 16 -17.19 15.71 8.23
C THR A 16 -16.46 17.04 8.34
N VAL A 17 -15.13 16.95 8.52
CA VAL A 17 -14.19 18.07 8.38
C VAL A 17 -13.32 17.82 7.17
N THR A 18 -13.23 18.80 6.28
CA THR A 18 -12.38 18.70 5.08
C THR A 18 -10.97 19.20 5.40
N ILE A 19 -9.98 18.33 5.26
CA ILE A 19 -8.56 18.72 5.36
C ILE A 19 -8.16 19.43 4.05
N PRO A 20 -7.69 20.69 4.11
CA PRO A 20 -7.25 21.46 2.95
C PRO A 20 -6.25 20.70 2.06
N ALA A 21 -6.34 20.89 0.75
CA ALA A 21 -5.51 20.17 -0.22
C ALA A 21 -4.01 20.33 0.03
N GLN A 22 -3.58 21.52 0.47
CA GLN A 22 -2.18 21.77 0.82
C GLN A 22 -1.72 20.90 1.99
N LEU A 23 -2.52 20.79 3.06
CA LEU A 23 -2.21 19.94 4.21
C LEU A 23 -2.25 18.46 3.83
N ARG A 24 -3.20 18.03 2.99
CA ARG A 24 -3.24 16.65 2.52
C ARG A 24 -1.96 16.25 1.78
N ARG A 25 -1.50 17.06 0.83
CA ARG A 25 -0.22 16.82 0.13
C ARG A 25 0.97 16.86 1.07
N GLN A 26 0.99 17.83 1.98
CA GLN A 26 2.08 18.00 2.95
C GLN A 26 2.23 16.79 3.87
N PHE A 27 1.12 16.19 4.29
CA PHE A 27 1.10 15.03 5.20
C PHE A 27 0.87 13.68 4.51
N GLY A 28 0.90 13.64 3.17
CA GLY A 28 0.71 12.41 2.39
C GLY A 28 -0.66 11.76 2.53
N LEU A 29 -1.67 12.54 2.93
CA LEU A 29 -3.07 12.07 3.09
C LEU A 29 -3.81 11.94 1.76
N ASP A 30 -3.17 12.26 0.65
CA ASP A 30 -3.61 12.04 -0.72
C ASP A 30 -3.13 10.71 -1.32
N LYS A 31 -2.31 9.96 -0.59
CA LYS A 31 -1.82 8.64 -1.00
C LYS A 31 -2.84 7.53 -0.70
N PRO A 32 -2.85 6.44 -1.47
CA PRO A 32 -3.62 5.24 -1.15
C PRO A 32 -3.28 4.72 0.25
N GLY A 33 -4.30 4.31 1.03
CA GLY A 33 -4.10 3.79 2.38
C GLY A 33 -3.78 4.85 3.45
N ALA A 34 -3.87 6.14 3.11
CA ALA A 34 -3.78 7.20 4.11
C ALA A 34 -4.91 7.08 5.14
N GLN A 35 -4.53 7.21 6.41
CA GLN A 35 -5.41 7.18 7.57
C GLN A 35 -5.07 8.35 8.49
N VAL A 36 -5.96 8.66 9.42
CA VAL A 36 -5.74 9.64 10.46
C VAL A 36 -6.19 9.02 11.76
N GLU A 37 -5.30 8.97 12.74
CA GLU A 37 -5.66 8.63 14.11
C GLU A 37 -6.30 9.85 14.77
N ILE A 38 -7.39 9.62 15.50
CA ILE A 38 -8.10 10.65 16.24
C ILE A 38 -7.78 10.44 17.72
N VAL A 39 -7.01 11.35 18.29
CA VAL A 39 -6.64 11.35 19.71
C VAL A 39 -7.43 12.43 20.43
N VAL A 40 -8.04 12.09 21.56
CA VAL A 40 -8.72 13.04 22.44
C VAL A 40 -7.89 13.20 23.71
N ARG A 41 -7.42 14.41 23.99
CA ARG A 41 -6.67 14.73 25.21
C ARG A 41 -6.86 16.19 25.59
N ASP A 42 -6.97 16.47 26.88
CA ASP A 42 -6.98 17.85 27.42
C ASP A 42 -7.99 18.81 26.74
N GLY A 43 -9.12 18.30 26.28
CA GLY A 43 -10.14 19.09 25.58
C GLY A 43 -9.86 19.34 24.09
N GLU A 44 -8.79 18.77 23.55
CA GLU A 44 -8.39 18.86 22.16
C GLU A 44 -8.74 17.57 21.39
N ILE A 45 -9.05 17.74 20.10
CA ILE A 45 -9.08 16.65 19.13
C ILE A 45 -7.84 16.80 18.25
N VAL A 46 -6.91 15.86 18.38
CA VAL A 46 -5.67 15.84 17.61
C VAL A 46 -5.79 14.80 16.51
N LEU A 47 -5.57 15.25 15.27
CA LEU A 47 -5.55 14.40 14.09
C LEU A 47 -4.12 14.06 13.72
N VAL A 48 -3.74 12.78 13.84
CA VAL A 48 -2.37 12.30 13.57
C VAL A 48 -2.35 11.51 12.26
N PRO A 49 -1.75 12.04 11.18
CA PRO A 49 -1.63 11.34 9.90
C PRO A 49 -0.88 10.01 10.02
N HIS A 50 -1.44 8.97 9.43
CA HIS A 50 -0.83 7.64 9.31
C HIS A 50 -0.89 7.18 7.86
N LEU A 51 0.14 6.50 7.38
CA LEU A 51 0.06 5.74 6.13
C LEU A 51 -0.05 4.27 6.52
N ALA A 52 -1.24 3.68 6.37
CA ALA A 52 -1.43 2.28 6.73
C ALA A 52 -0.91 1.40 5.59
N VAL A 53 0.39 1.10 5.63
CA VAL A 53 1.00 -0.01 4.90
C VAL A 53 1.47 -1.01 5.96
N ARG A 54 1.02 -2.27 5.90
CA ARG A 54 1.63 -3.30 6.76
C ARG A 54 3.08 -3.46 6.31
N ILE A 55 4.01 -3.39 7.26
CA ILE A 55 5.46 -3.26 7.01
C ILE A 55 6.05 -4.39 6.17
N ASP A 56 5.43 -5.57 6.25
CA ASP A 56 5.79 -6.78 5.52
C ASP A 56 5.30 -6.81 4.07
N GLN A 57 4.46 -5.86 3.65
CA GLN A 57 3.82 -5.82 2.32
C GLN A 57 4.08 -4.52 1.55
N ALA A 58 4.99 -3.67 2.05
CA ALA A 58 5.28 -2.38 1.42
C ALA A 58 6.04 -2.50 0.07
N TRP A 59 6.82 -3.57 -0.10
CA TRP A 59 7.61 -3.86 -1.30
C TRP A 59 6.73 -4.21 -2.53
N PHE A 60 5.54 -4.79 -2.31
CA PHE A 60 4.54 -5.10 -3.34
C PHE A 60 4.12 -3.86 -4.14
N TRP A 61 4.11 -2.69 -3.50
CA TRP A 61 3.67 -1.44 -4.11
C TRP A 61 4.79 -0.65 -4.80
N THR A 62 5.97 -1.24 -4.97
CA THR A 62 7.03 -0.61 -5.76
C THR A 62 6.70 -0.73 -7.26
N PRO A 63 6.96 0.29 -8.09
CA PRO A 63 6.70 0.23 -9.53
C PRO A 63 7.35 -0.99 -10.20
N GLU A 64 8.55 -1.34 -9.77
CA GLU A 64 9.30 -2.51 -10.25
C GLU A 64 8.57 -3.83 -9.97
N TRP A 65 7.91 -3.95 -8.82
CA TRP A 65 7.21 -5.16 -8.44
C TRP A 65 5.86 -5.30 -9.14
N GLN A 66 5.14 -4.19 -9.34
CA GLN A 66 3.90 -4.17 -10.11
C GLN A 66 4.11 -4.52 -11.59
N GLU A 67 5.26 -4.13 -12.16
CA GLU A 67 5.66 -4.51 -13.52
C GLU A 67 5.90 -6.04 -13.62
N LYS A 68 6.55 -6.62 -12.60
CA LYS A 68 6.80 -8.06 -12.53
C LYS A 68 5.54 -8.89 -12.30
N GLU A 69 4.60 -8.39 -11.52
CA GLU A 69 3.30 -9.03 -11.34
C GLU A 69 2.51 -9.06 -12.66
N HIS A 70 2.52 -7.96 -13.41
CA HIS A 70 1.86 -7.89 -14.71
C HIS A 70 2.50 -8.84 -15.74
N GLU A 71 3.81 -9.02 -15.71
CA GLU A 71 4.53 -10.02 -16.52
C GLU A 71 4.11 -11.46 -16.15
N ALA A 72 4.05 -11.76 -14.85
CA ALA A 72 3.64 -13.07 -14.35
C ALA A 72 2.18 -13.41 -14.68
N ASP A 73 1.26 -12.45 -14.57
CA ASP A 73 -0.15 -12.60 -14.96
C ASP A 73 -0.29 -12.92 -16.45
N ALA A 74 0.53 -12.27 -17.30
CA ALA A 74 0.54 -12.53 -18.74
C ALA A 74 1.07 -13.93 -19.08
N ASP A 75 2.05 -14.43 -18.33
CA ASP A 75 2.56 -15.80 -18.46
C ASP A 75 1.53 -16.86 -18.05
N LEU A 76 0.83 -16.63 -16.93
CA LEU A 76 -0.26 -17.49 -16.47
C LEU A 76 -1.40 -17.56 -17.48
N ALA A 77 -1.83 -16.41 -18.00
CA ALA A 77 -2.90 -16.33 -19.01
C ALA A 77 -2.52 -17.03 -20.32
N ALA A 78 -1.24 -17.00 -20.69
CA ALA A 78 -0.73 -17.67 -21.88
C ALA A 78 -0.41 -19.16 -21.68
N GLY A 79 -0.67 -19.71 -20.47
CA GLY A 79 -0.37 -21.10 -20.15
C GLY A 79 1.13 -21.42 -20.07
N ARG A 80 1.98 -20.40 -19.93
CA ARG A 80 3.43 -20.56 -19.71
C ARG A 80 3.69 -20.88 -18.24
N ARG A 81 3.18 -22.02 -17.78
CA ARG A 81 3.41 -22.56 -16.43
C ARG A 81 3.75 -24.04 -16.50
N SER A 82 4.47 -24.49 -15.48
CA SER A 82 4.70 -25.92 -15.22
C SER A 82 4.03 -26.28 -13.90
N ASP A 83 3.23 -27.33 -13.91
CA ASP A 83 2.59 -27.88 -12.71
C ASP A 83 3.37 -29.14 -12.27
N PHE A 84 3.67 -29.28 -10.98
CA PHE A 84 4.40 -30.43 -10.42
C PHE A 84 3.57 -31.11 -9.35
N ALA A 85 3.54 -32.44 -9.35
CA ALA A 85 2.75 -33.24 -8.41
C ALA A 85 3.46 -33.40 -7.05
N SER A 86 4.76 -33.14 -6.98
CA SER A 86 5.54 -33.22 -5.74
C SER A 86 6.73 -32.26 -5.73
N GLY A 87 7.24 -31.95 -4.54
CA GLY A 87 8.45 -31.16 -4.38
C GLY A 87 9.69 -31.81 -4.99
N SER A 88 9.77 -33.15 -5.00
CA SER A 88 10.88 -33.88 -5.65
C SER A 88 10.90 -33.67 -7.16
N GLU A 89 9.72 -33.70 -7.79
CA GLU A 89 9.57 -33.46 -9.23
C GLU A 89 9.95 -32.03 -9.62
N LEU A 90 9.59 -31.04 -8.77
CA LEU A 90 10.03 -29.66 -8.93
C LEU A 90 11.57 -29.55 -8.84
N LEU A 91 12.19 -30.20 -7.85
CA LEU A 91 13.64 -30.14 -7.66
C LEU A 91 14.39 -30.79 -8.83
N GLU A 92 13.96 -31.96 -9.30
CA GLU A 92 14.54 -32.62 -10.48
C GLU A 92 14.45 -31.73 -11.74
N HIS A 93 13.33 -31.02 -11.92
CA HIS A 93 13.18 -30.08 -13.04
C HIS A 93 14.14 -28.89 -12.93
N LEU A 94 14.31 -28.33 -11.73
CA LEU A 94 15.25 -27.22 -11.50
C LEU A 94 16.70 -27.64 -11.74
N GLU A 95 17.09 -28.85 -11.32
CA GLU A 95 18.41 -29.43 -11.59
C GLU A 95 18.64 -29.60 -13.10
N GLN A 96 17.65 -30.12 -13.83
CA GLN A 96 17.72 -30.27 -15.28
C GLN A 96 17.86 -28.92 -16.02
N LEU A 97 17.21 -27.86 -15.53
CA LEU A 97 17.35 -26.51 -16.08
C LEU A 97 18.74 -25.93 -15.81
N ALA A 98 19.30 -26.19 -14.63
CA ALA A 98 20.64 -25.74 -14.26
C ALA A 98 21.73 -26.43 -15.11
N ASP A 99 21.54 -27.69 -15.49
CA ASP A 99 22.47 -28.46 -16.33
C ASP A 99 22.35 -28.13 -17.83
N GLN A 100 21.33 -27.37 -18.24
CA GLN A 100 21.08 -26.97 -19.64
C GLN A 100 21.59 -25.55 -19.99
N GLY A 101 22.13 -24.82 -19.00
CA GLY A 101 22.74 -23.49 -19.18
C GLY A 101 24.26 -23.54 -19.30
#